data_AF-A0A1H2UBR5-F1
#
_entry.id   AF-A0A1H2UBR5-F1
#
_cell.length_a   1.000
_cell.length_b   1.000
_cell.length_c   1.000
_cell.angle_alpha   90.00
_cell.angle_beta   90.00
_cell.angle_gamma   90.00
#
_symmetry.space_group_name_H-M   'P 1'
#
loop_
_entity.id
_entity.type
_entity.pdbx_description
1 polymer ?
#
loop_
_entity_poly.entity_id
_entity_poly.type
_entity_poly.pdbx_seq_one_letter_code
_entity_poly.pdbx_strand_id
1 'polypeptide(L)'
;MIVAGFGFRKDATVESLHSALSHALAALRPDPASGPDTATVHADRTKDLTTSEHGAADRGPRDRGSHALQTQLSAEQSAGEKRAAAGLPSGVKPSADHTSDRPTGHPTGPDLLATAQTKVGSPAMQALARRLPRPLHGVAADVLAAQATATYSAAAQAAYGTGSVAEAAALAAAGSGARLLAPRAVSGDRKATCALALGIGPAPDAMGTGDAIRHTTNPESTT
;
A
#
# COMPACT_ATOMS: atom_id res chain seq x y z
N MET A 1 11.66 7.32 3.19
CA MET A 1 11.28 6.16 4.01
C MET A 1 10.13 5.42 3.35
N ILE A 2 10.24 4.11 3.16
CA ILE A 2 9.14 3.24 2.72
C ILE A 2 8.45 2.64 3.94
N VAL A 3 7.14 2.78 4.02
CA VAL A 3 6.32 2.25 5.12
C VAL A 3 5.34 1.21 4.59
N ALA A 4 5.25 0.08 5.28
CA ALA A 4 4.22 -0.92 5.04
C ALA A 4 3.09 -0.80 6.07
N GLY A 5 1.92 -0.34 5.62
CA GLY A 5 0.71 -0.27 6.43
C GLY A 5 -0.14 -1.53 6.29
N PHE A 6 -0.67 -2.03 7.41
CA PHE A 6 -1.44 -3.28 7.46
C PHE A 6 -2.86 -3.08 8.00
N GLY A 7 -3.81 -3.67 7.29
CA GLY A 7 -5.17 -3.95 7.76
C GLY A 7 -5.42 -5.46 7.71
N PHE A 8 -5.98 -6.04 8.78
CA PHE A 8 -6.21 -7.49 8.84
C PHE A 8 -7.38 -7.85 9.76
N ARG A 9 -7.92 -9.06 9.56
CA ARG A 9 -9.00 -9.65 10.37
C ARG A 9 -8.45 -10.24 11.67
N LYS A 10 -9.32 -10.44 12.67
CA LYS A 10 -8.93 -10.99 13.99
C LYS A 10 -8.27 -12.38 13.91
N ASP A 11 -8.60 -13.15 12.89
CA ASP A 11 -8.14 -14.51 12.63
C ASP A 11 -7.05 -14.58 11.55
N ALA A 12 -6.46 -13.43 11.18
CA ALA A 12 -5.30 -13.39 10.30
C ALA A 12 -4.08 -13.99 10.99
N THR A 13 -3.27 -14.71 10.22
CA THR A 13 -2.03 -15.32 10.70
C THR A 13 -0.83 -14.45 10.30
N VAL A 14 0.34 -14.76 10.87
CA VAL A 14 1.60 -14.14 10.43
C VAL A 14 1.88 -14.45 8.95
N GLU A 15 1.49 -15.62 8.45
CA GLU A 15 1.63 -15.97 7.03
C GLU A 15 0.70 -15.14 6.14
N SER A 16 -0.52 -14.85 6.60
CA SER A 16 -1.44 -13.95 5.90
C SER A 16 -0.79 -12.56 5.73
N LEU A 17 -0.21 -12.01 6.81
CA LEU A 17 0.46 -10.70 6.77
C LEU A 17 1.71 -10.71 5.88
N HIS A 18 2.55 -11.73 6.01
CA HIS A 18 3.75 -11.89 5.19
C HIS A 18 3.40 -12.03 3.70
N SER A 19 2.38 -12.83 3.36
CA SER A 19 1.85 -12.95 1.99
C SER A 19 1.39 -11.61 1.44
N ALA A 20 0.62 -10.82 2.21
CA ALA A 20 0.18 -9.50 1.77
C ALA A 20 1.36 -8.55 1.51
N LEU A 21 2.40 -8.56 2.36
CA LEU A 21 3.60 -7.75 2.16
C LEU A 21 4.38 -8.18 0.91
N SER A 22 4.59 -9.48 0.73
CA SER A 22 5.28 -10.02 -0.44
C SER A 22 4.57 -9.63 -1.74
N HIS A 23 3.24 -9.69 -1.77
CA HIS A 23 2.45 -9.22 -2.92
C HIS A 23 2.60 -7.72 -3.14
N ALA A 24 2.62 -6.91 -2.07
CA ALA A 24 2.81 -5.47 -2.19
C ALA A 24 4.20 -5.10 -2.74
N LEU A 25 5.25 -5.77 -2.27
CA LEU A 25 6.62 -5.57 -2.75
C LEU A 25 6.79 -6.05 -4.20
N ALA A 26 6.12 -7.13 -4.59
CA ALA A 26 6.10 -7.59 -5.97
C ALA A 26 5.46 -6.57 -6.90
N ALA A 27 4.41 -5.86 -6.46
CA ALA A 27 3.75 -4.81 -7.22
C ALA A 27 4.60 -3.54 -7.43
N LEU A 28 5.71 -3.38 -6.70
CA LEU A 28 6.68 -2.29 -6.95
C LEU A 28 7.64 -2.61 -8.08
N ARG A 29 7.73 -3.88 -8.51
CA ARG A 29 8.57 -4.23 -9.64
C ARG A 29 7.93 -3.66 -10.90
N PRO A 30 8.64 -2.85 -11.69
CA PRO A 30 8.14 -2.47 -13.00
C PRO A 30 7.85 -3.76 -13.77
N ASP A 31 6.68 -3.84 -14.39
CA ASP A 31 6.36 -4.93 -15.30
C ASP A 31 7.46 -4.96 -16.38
N PRO A 32 8.20 -6.07 -16.58
CA PRO A 32 9.18 -6.14 -17.66
C PRO A 32 8.55 -5.96 -19.05
N ALA A 33 7.22 -6.03 -19.17
CA ALA A 33 6.47 -5.76 -20.40
C ALA A 33 6.08 -4.27 -20.59
N SER A 34 6.23 -3.41 -19.58
CA SER A 34 6.04 -1.96 -19.75
C SER A 34 7.37 -1.34 -20.19
N GLY A 35 7.53 -1.15 -21.50
CA GLY A 35 8.58 -0.32 -22.08
C GLY A 35 8.53 1.13 -21.58
N PRO A 36 9.52 1.98 -21.92
CA PRO A 36 9.54 3.37 -21.47
C PRO A 36 8.39 4.13 -22.13
N ASP A 37 7.26 4.26 -21.44
CA ASP A 37 6.15 5.06 -21.93
C ASP A 37 6.58 6.53 -21.99
N THR A 38 6.51 7.02 -23.22
CA THR A 38 6.90 8.36 -23.63
C THR A 38 5.99 9.38 -22.98
N ALA A 39 6.56 10.21 -22.11
CA ALA A 39 5.94 11.47 -21.69
C ALA A 39 5.90 12.43 -22.90
N THR A 40 4.87 12.32 -23.74
CA THR A 40 4.51 13.40 -24.67
C THR A 40 3.48 14.29 -24.02
N VAL A 41 4.02 15.35 -23.42
CA VAL A 41 3.47 16.69 -23.23
C VAL A 41 2.21 16.96 -24.07
N HIS A 42 1.04 17.04 -23.44
CA HIS A 42 -0.06 17.82 -24.00
C HIS A 42 0.13 19.28 -23.60
N ALA A 43 0.86 19.99 -24.46
CA ALA A 43 0.94 21.44 -24.43
C ALA A 43 -0.40 22.00 -24.91
N ASP A 44 -0.96 22.81 -24.03
CA ASP A 44 -1.83 23.95 -24.26
C ASP A 44 -1.83 24.49 -25.70
N ARG A 45 -3.03 24.62 -26.27
CA ARG A 45 -3.28 25.56 -27.37
C ARG A 45 -4.72 26.05 -27.30
N THR A 46 -4.92 27.09 -26.52
CA THR A 46 -6.02 28.05 -26.69
C THR A 46 -6.04 28.58 -28.13
N LYS A 47 -7.20 28.54 -28.77
CA LYS A 47 -7.61 29.55 -29.77
C LYS A 47 -9.10 29.84 -29.63
N ASP A 48 -9.37 31.09 -29.25
CA ASP A 48 -10.61 31.81 -29.43
C ASP A 48 -11.06 31.82 -30.91
N LEU A 49 -12.38 31.91 -31.12
CA LEU A 49 -13.07 32.93 -31.95
C LEU A 49 -14.59 32.64 -32.04
N THR A 50 -15.38 33.49 -31.36
CA THR A 50 -16.63 34.22 -31.77
C THR A 50 -17.59 33.57 -32.81
N THR A 51 -18.92 33.45 -32.64
CA THR A 51 -19.94 34.53 -32.58
C THR A 51 -21.36 33.92 -32.44
N SER A 52 -22.25 34.59 -31.67
CA SER A 52 -23.74 34.76 -31.73
C SER A 52 -24.64 33.63 -32.30
N GLU A 53 -25.77 33.25 -31.69
CA GLU A 53 -27.04 34.01 -31.75
C GLU A 53 -28.07 33.58 -30.68
N HIS A 54 -28.94 34.54 -30.38
CA HIS A 54 -30.13 34.59 -29.53
C HIS A 54 -31.15 33.43 -29.58
N GLY A 55 -31.87 33.23 -28.47
CA GLY A 55 -33.22 32.63 -28.50
C GLY A 55 -33.75 32.15 -27.15
N ALA A 56 -34.48 33.01 -26.44
CA ALA A 56 -35.16 32.71 -25.18
C ALA A 56 -36.48 31.93 -25.37
N ALA A 57 -36.77 31.04 -24.41
CA ALA A 57 -38.08 30.49 -23.95
C ALA A 57 -37.81 29.07 -23.41
N ASP A 58 -38.50 28.44 -22.47
CA ASP A 58 -39.57 28.73 -21.51
C ASP A 58 -39.91 27.34 -20.90
N ARG A 59 -40.33 27.29 -19.63
CA ARG A 59 -41.10 26.22 -18.95
C ARG A 59 -40.53 24.78 -18.78
N GLY A 60 -40.38 24.42 -17.49
CA GLY A 60 -41.09 23.26 -16.92
C GLY A 60 -40.25 22.10 -16.34
N PRO A 61 -40.55 21.62 -15.11
CA PRO A 61 -39.75 20.60 -14.41
C PRO A 61 -40.13 19.18 -14.85
N ARG A 62 -39.16 18.27 -14.91
CA ARG A 62 -39.41 16.84 -15.08
C ARG A 62 -38.84 16.05 -13.91
N ASP A 63 -39.78 15.68 -13.05
CA ASP A 63 -39.74 14.49 -12.21
C ASP A 63 -39.31 13.26 -13.04
N ARG A 64 -38.40 12.46 -12.49
CA ARG A 64 -38.27 11.03 -12.80
C ARG A 64 -37.39 10.31 -11.76
N GLY A 65 -38.08 9.73 -10.78
CA GLY A 65 -37.93 8.35 -10.32
C GLY A 65 -36.51 7.76 -10.24
N SER A 66 -35.96 7.75 -9.04
CA SER A 66 -34.85 6.90 -8.63
C SER A 66 -35.30 5.45 -8.47
N HIS A 67 -35.09 4.63 -9.51
CA HIS A 67 -35.02 3.18 -9.42
C HIS A 67 -33.59 2.75 -9.79
N ALA A 68 -32.80 2.31 -8.82
CA ALA A 68 -31.56 1.58 -9.05
C ALA A 68 -31.64 0.24 -8.31
N LEU A 69 -32.08 -0.77 -9.06
CA LEU A 69 -31.89 -2.18 -8.75
C LEU A 69 -30.78 -2.74 -9.66
N GLN A 70 -30.14 -3.79 -9.14
CA GLN A 70 -29.42 -4.85 -9.85
C GLN A 70 -27.92 -4.67 -10.16
N THR A 71 -27.11 -5.20 -9.24
CA THR A 71 -26.24 -6.39 -9.40
C THR A 71 -25.72 -6.77 -10.80
N GLN A 72 -24.39 -6.96 -10.89
CA GLN A 72 -23.67 -8.03 -11.63
C GLN A 72 -22.16 -7.87 -11.31
N LEU A 73 -21.41 -8.79 -10.70
CA LEU A 73 -21.04 -10.16 -11.08
C LEU A 73 -20.65 -10.29 -12.56
N SER A 74 -19.35 -10.28 -12.84
CA SER A 74 -18.74 -11.00 -13.96
C SER A 74 -17.33 -11.45 -13.58
N ALA A 75 -17.14 -12.75 -13.73
CA ALA A 75 -15.89 -13.46 -13.69
C ALA A 75 -15.30 -13.55 -15.11
N GLU A 76 -14.01 -13.89 -15.18
CA GLU A 76 -13.34 -14.67 -16.25
C GLU A 76 -13.17 -14.00 -17.61
N GLN A 77 -11.91 -13.79 -18.04
CA GLN A 77 -11.50 -14.14 -19.41
C GLN A 77 -10.08 -14.74 -19.45
N SER A 78 -10.10 -16.03 -19.79
CA SER A 78 -9.13 -16.91 -20.44
C SER A 78 -8.03 -16.28 -21.31
N ALA A 79 -6.81 -16.82 -21.18
CA ALA A 79 -6.02 -17.24 -22.34
C ALA A 79 -5.13 -18.43 -21.93
N GLY A 80 -5.37 -19.58 -22.55
CA GLY A 80 -4.49 -20.74 -22.46
C GLY A 80 -3.38 -20.65 -23.49
N GLU A 81 -2.19 -21.16 -23.14
CA GLU A 81 -1.22 -21.62 -24.13
C GLU A 81 -0.53 -22.88 -23.61
N LYS A 82 -0.44 -23.88 -24.49
CA LYS A 82 0.11 -25.21 -24.25
C LYS A 82 1.59 -25.27 -24.69
N ARG A 83 2.37 -26.03 -23.90
CA ARG A 83 3.61 -26.77 -24.24
C ARG A 83 4.89 -25.97 -24.51
N ALA A 84 5.93 -26.23 -23.70
CA ALA A 84 7.14 -26.94 -24.13
C ALA A 84 8.04 -27.28 -22.93
N ALA A 85 8.55 -28.51 -22.90
CA ALA A 85 9.61 -28.97 -22.03
C ALA A 85 10.95 -28.89 -22.78
N ALA A 86 11.95 -28.24 -22.19
CA ALA A 86 13.40 -28.36 -22.44
C ALA A 86 14.07 -27.56 -21.32
N GLY A 87 14.87 -28.13 -20.42
CA GLY A 87 16.21 -28.62 -20.68
C GLY A 87 17.18 -27.71 -19.92
N LEU A 88 17.70 -28.17 -18.77
CA LEU A 88 18.82 -27.50 -18.08
C LEU A 88 20.08 -27.56 -18.96
N PRO A 89 20.90 -26.51 -18.94
CA PRO A 89 22.34 -26.75 -18.93
C PRO A 89 23.05 -26.17 -17.70
N SER A 90 23.92 -27.01 -17.18
CA SER A 90 24.96 -26.76 -16.20
C SER A 90 26.02 -25.75 -16.68
N GLY A 91 26.49 -24.91 -15.75
CA GLY A 91 27.89 -24.49 -15.68
C GLY A 91 28.36 -23.35 -16.59
N VAL A 92 28.35 -22.13 -16.06
CA VAL A 92 29.28 -21.06 -16.45
C VAL A 92 29.84 -20.41 -15.18
N LYS A 93 31.19 -20.33 -15.13
CA LYS A 93 31.98 -19.74 -14.05
C LYS A 93 31.81 -18.20 -14.00
N PRO A 94 31.94 -17.55 -12.83
CA PRO A 94 31.93 -16.10 -12.76
C PRO A 94 33.27 -15.54 -13.24
N SER A 95 33.28 -14.88 -14.39
CA SER A 95 34.34 -13.97 -14.79
C SER A 95 33.96 -12.55 -14.36
N ALA A 96 34.90 -11.90 -13.67
CA ALA A 96 34.78 -10.54 -13.19
C ALA A 96 34.79 -9.54 -14.35
N ASP A 97 33.77 -8.70 -14.43
CA ASP A 97 33.84 -7.43 -15.15
C ASP A 97 33.24 -6.32 -14.29
N HIS A 98 34.10 -5.37 -13.92
CA HIS A 98 33.76 -4.12 -13.26
C HIS A 98 33.23 -3.14 -14.31
N THR A 99 31.91 -3.02 -14.46
CA THR A 99 31.30 -1.80 -15.04
C THR A 99 29.87 -1.63 -14.57
N SER A 100 29.59 -0.42 -14.05
CA SER A 100 28.27 0.13 -13.69
C SER A 100 27.75 -0.21 -12.28
N ASP A 101 28.34 0.43 -11.27
CA ASP A 101 27.72 0.66 -9.97
C ASP A 101 26.60 1.71 -10.11
N ARG A 102 25.47 1.29 -10.66
CA ARG A 102 24.19 1.93 -10.40
C ARG A 102 23.55 1.07 -9.31
N PRO A 103 23.15 1.61 -8.14
CA PRO A 103 22.38 0.82 -7.20
C PRO A 103 21.06 0.48 -7.90
N THR A 104 20.99 -0.72 -8.48
CA THR A 104 19.74 -1.38 -8.87
C THR A 104 19.09 -1.87 -7.59
N GLY A 105 18.84 -0.91 -6.68
CA GLY A 105 18.26 -1.15 -5.38
C GLY A 105 16.83 -1.59 -5.58
N HIS A 106 16.63 -2.90 -5.73
CA HIS A 106 15.37 -3.50 -5.35
C HIS A 106 15.13 -3.08 -3.89
N PRO A 107 13.97 -2.48 -3.56
CA PRO A 107 13.72 -2.09 -2.19
C PRO A 107 13.86 -3.33 -1.30
N THR A 108 14.81 -3.27 -0.36
CA THR A 108 15.17 -4.35 0.58
C THR A 108 14.10 -4.55 1.67
N GLY A 109 12.83 -4.39 1.31
CA GLY A 109 11.68 -4.34 2.21
C GLY A 109 11.39 -2.93 2.77
N PRO A 110 10.27 -2.78 3.50
CA PRO A 110 9.91 -1.51 4.13
C PRO A 110 10.86 -1.17 5.28
N ASP A 111 11.05 0.13 5.53
CA ASP A 111 11.82 0.66 6.65
C ASP A 111 11.03 0.57 7.97
N LEU A 112 9.69 0.68 7.88
CA LEU A 112 8.76 0.73 9.01
C LEU A 112 7.51 -0.11 8.72
N LEU A 113 6.99 -0.81 9.73
CA LEU A 113 5.66 -1.44 9.69
C LEU A 113 4.67 -0.54 10.46
N ALA A 114 3.46 -0.38 9.93
CA ALA A 114 2.41 0.42 10.54
C ALA A 114 1.08 -0.32 10.55
N THR A 115 0.27 -0.11 11.58
CA THR A 115 -1.14 -0.56 11.62
C THR A 115 -1.95 0.33 12.56
N ALA A 116 -3.24 0.09 12.73
CA ALA A 116 -4.03 0.76 13.76
C ALA A 116 -3.47 0.47 15.16
N GLN A 117 -3.44 1.46 16.06
CA GLN A 117 -2.88 1.32 17.40
C GLN A 117 -3.46 0.11 18.16
N THR A 118 -4.77 -0.13 18.01
CA THR A 118 -5.47 -1.27 18.62
C THR A 118 -5.03 -2.65 18.10
N LYS A 119 -4.30 -2.70 16.98
CA LYS A 119 -3.84 -3.91 16.31
C LYS A 119 -2.37 -4.23 16.54
N VAL A 120 -1.60 -3.30 17.13
CA VAL A 120 -0.17 -3.48 17.41
C VAL A 120 0.08 -4.71 18.27
N GLY A 121 -0.71 -4.93 19.32
CA GLY A 121 -0.57 -6.06 20.24
C GLY A 121 -1.07 -7.40 19.70
N SER A 122 -1.57 -7.48 18.47
CA SER A 122 -2.07 -8.75 17.93
C SER A 122 -0.94 -9.78 17.74
N PRO A 123 -1.16 -11.07 18.06
CA PRO A 123 -0.11 -12.09 17.93
C PRO A 123 0.50 -12.16 16.53
N ALA A 124 -0.32 -12.01 15.49
CA ALA A 124 0.13 -12.04 14.10
C ALA A 124 1.05 -10.85 13.76
N MET A 125 0.70 -9.62 14.18
CA MET A 125 1.51 -8.44 13.90
C MET A 125 2.83 -8.46 14.68
N GLN A 126 2.78 -8.86 15.95
CA GLN A 126 3.97 -9.04 16.78
C GLN A 126 4.90 -10.13 16.22
N ALA A 127 4.35 -11.23 15.72
CA ALA A 127 5.13 -12.27 15.06
C ALA A 127 5.77 -11.77 13.75
N LEU A 128 5.06 -10.95 12.96
CA LEU A 128 5.62 -10.35 11.75
C LEU A 128 6.78 -9.40 12.07
N ALA A 129 6.62 -8.51 13.05
CA ALA A 129 7.66 -7.56 13.46
C ALA A 129 8.91 -8.24 14.04
N ARG A 130 8.79 -9.46 14.57
CA ARG A 130 9.96 -10.27 14.96
C ARG A 130 10.64 -10.92 13.75
N ARG A 131 9.89 -11.35 12.75
CA ARG A 131 10.43 -11.94 11.51
C ARG A 131 11.09 -10.91 10.61
N LEU A 132 10.51 -9.72 10.55
CA LEU A 132 11.02 -8.57 9.82
C LEU A 132 11.50 -7.58 10.89
N PRO A 133 12.79 -7.54 11.26
CA PRO A 133 13.32 -6.71 12.35
C PRO A 133 13.26 -5.21 11.98
N ARG A 134 12.04 -4.71 11.87
CA ARG A 134 11.63 -3.37 11.49
C ARG A 134 10.79 -2.83 12.63
N PRO A 135 10.90 -1.53 12.95
CA PRO A 135 10.04 -0.93 13.95
C PRO A 135 8.56 -1.12 13.57
N LEU A 136 7.72 -1.28 14.58
CA LEU A 136 6.27 -1.38 14.42
C LEU A 136 5.64 -0.15 15.07
N HIS A 137 4.93 0.64 14.26
CA HIS A 137 4.25 1.85 14.70
C HIS A 137 2.73 1.64 14.71
N GLY A 138 2.08 2.02 15.80
CA GLY A 138 0.63 2.07 15.89
C GLY A 138 0.12 3.48 15.63
N VAL A 139 -0.86 3.58 14.73
CA VAL A 139 -1.48 4.85 14.35
C VAL A 139 -2.82 5.00 15.09
N ALA A 140 -3.00 6.15 15.75
CA ALA A 140 -4.23 6.46 16.47
C ALA A 140 -5.44 6.55 15.52
N ALA A 141 -6.65 6.29 16.05
CA ALA A 141 -7.84 6.16 15.22
C ALA A 141 -8.27 7.46 14.53
N ASP A 142 -8.13 8.59 15.22
CA ASP A 142 -8.35 9.93 14.68
C ASP A 142 -7.35 10.25 13.55
N VAL A 143 -6.08 9.90 13.74
CA VAL A 143 -5.05 10.07 12.70
C VAL A 143 -5.34 9.20 11.47
N LEU A 144 -5.83 7.97 11.66
CA LEU A 144 -6.27 7.10 10.56
C LEU A 144 -7.47 7.69 9.81
N ALA A 145 -8.47 8.19 10.52
CA ALA A 145 -9.67 8.78 9.95
C ALA A 145 -9.38 10.06 9.15
N ALA A 146 -8.32 10.78 9.51
CA ALA A 146 -7.88 11.99 8.80
C ALA A 146 -7.17 11.71 7.46
N GLN A 147 -6.75 10.47 7.18
CA GLN A 147 -6.04 10.15 5.94
C GLN A 147 -6.98 10.00 4.76
N ALA A 148 -6.62 10.65 3.64
CA ALA A 148 -7.24 10.37 2.35
C ALA A 148 -6.74 9.03 1.81
N THR A 149 -7.65 8.06 1.70
CA THR A 149 -7.35 6.72 1.17
C THR A 149 -7.85 6.59 -0.27
N ALA A 150 -7.09 5.88 -1.11
CA ALA A 150 -7.48 5.64 -2.50
C ALA A 150 -8.58 4.58 -2.62
N THR A 151 -8.71 3.74 -1.59
CA THR A 151 -9.69 2.65 -1.58
C THR A 151 -10.66 2.75 -0.41
N TYR A 152 -11.81 2.08 -0.56
CA TYR A 152 -12.87 2.05 0.43
C TYR A 152 -13.18 0.63 0.92
N SER A 153 -13.58 0.52 2.18
CA SER A 153 -14.04 -0.69 2.85
C SER A 153 -15.04 -0.32 3.92
N ALA A 154 -16.28 -0.81 3.80
CA ALA A 154 -17.32 -0.53 4.79
C ALA A 154 -16.92 -0.97 6.21
N ALA A 155 -16.19 -2.09 6.34
CA ALA A 155 -15.71 -2.56 7.63
C ALA A 155 -14.62 -1.65 8.23
N ALA A 156 -13.71 -1.11 7.40
CA ALA A 156 -12.72 -0.15 7.85
C ALA A 156 -13.37 1.18 8.26
N GLN A 157 -14.33 1.65 7.47
CA GLN A 157 -15.06 2.88 7.73
C GLN A 157 -15.82 2.78 9.05
N ALA A 158 -16.53 1.66 9.28
CA ALA A 158 -17.28 1.45 10.52
C ALA A 158 -16.39 1.33 11.76
N ALA A 159 -15.23 0.66 11.66
CA ALA A 159 -14.38 0.38 12.81
C ALA A 159 -13.34 1.48 13.12
N TYR A 160 -12.92 2.26 12.13
CA TYR A 160 -11.81 3.21 12.25
C TYR A 160 -12.06 4.56 11.57
N GLY A 161 -13.24 4.79 10.99
CA GLY A 161 -13.56 6.05 10.31
C GLY A 161 -12.76 6.32 9.04
N THR A 162 -12.10 5.30 8.47
CA THR A 162 -11.24 5.42 7.27
C THR A 162 -11.65 4.43 6.18
N GLY A 163 -11.45 4.81 4.91
CA GLY A 163 -11.73 3.93 3.77
C GLY A 163 -10.81 2.70 3.72
N SER A 164 -9.60 2.78 4.27
CA SER A 164 -8.66 1.67 4.29
C SER A 164 -7.64 1.82 5.43
N VAL A 165 -7.70 0.90 6.41
CA VAL A 165 -6.73 0.88 7.53
C VAL A 165 -5.29 0.71 7.02
N ALA A 166 -5.09 -0.11 5.99
CA ALA A 166 -3.74 -0.36 5.45
C ALA A 166 -3.15 0.91 4.82
N GLU A 167 -3.91 1.60 3.97
CA GLU A 167 -3.45 2.81 3.29
C GLU A 167 -3.29 3.97 4.27
N ALA A 168 -4.27 4.19 5.13
CA ALA A 168 -4.21 5.24 6.15
C ALA A 168 -3.01 5.04 7.09
N ALA A 169 -2.78 3.82 7.56
CA ALA A 169 -1.63 3.55 8.42
C ALA A 169 -0.29 3.79 7.70
N ALA A 170 -0.18 3.37 6.42
CA ALA A 170 1.02 3.59 5.63
C ALA A 170 1.29 5.08 5.41
N LEU A 171 0.28 5.85 5.01
CA LEU A 171 0.39 7.29 4.73
C LEU A 171 0.71 8.08 5.99
N ALA A 172 -0.03 7.86 7.07
CA ALA A 172 0.19 8.56 8.33
C ALA A 172 1.61 8.34 8.88
N ALA A 173 2.06 7.09 8.88
CA ALA A 173 3.39 6.74 9.40
C ALA A 173 4.53 7.11 8.43
N ALA A 174 4.26 7.25 7.13
CA ALA A 174 5.23 7.78 6.16
C ALA A 174 5.44 9.30 6.30
N GLY A 175 4.51 10.01 6.94
CA GLY A 175 4.63 11.42 7.29
C GLY A 175 4.31 12.38 6.14
N SER A 176 4.85 13.60 6.20
CA SER A 176 4.53 14.66 5.23
C SER A 176 4.93 14.29 3.81
N GLY A 177 4.08 14.66 2.83
CA GLY A 177 4.29 14.34 1.43
C GLY A 177 4.16 12.84 1.11
N ALA A 178 3.62 12.04 2.03
CA ALA A 178 3.41 10.62 1.82
C ALA A 178 2.52 10.36 0.60
N ARG A 179 2.90 9.37 -0.21
CA ARG A 179 2.09 8.86 -1.31
C ARG A 179 2.14 7.33 -1.35
N LEU A 180 1.04 6.73 -1.76
CA LEU A 180 1.00 5.29 -2.04
C LEU A 180 1.90 4.96 -3.24
N LEU A 181 2.65 3.88 -3.14
CA LEU A 181 3.58 3.43 -4.18
C LEU A 181 2.95 2.50 -5.21
N ALA A 182 1.87 1.81 -4.84
CA ALA A 182 1.13 0.87 -5.67
C ALA A 182 -0.27 0.66 -5.06
N PRO A 183 -1.21 0.02 -5.80
CA PRO A 183 -2.46 -0.47 -5.21
C PRO A 183 -2.20 -1.35 -3.98
N ARG A 184 -3.12 -1.33 -3.02
CA ARG A 184 -3.05 -2.22 -1.85
C ARG A 184 -3.03 -3.69 -2.29
N ALA A 185 -2.19 -4.50 -1.68
CA ALA A 185 -2.12 -5.92 -1.92
C ALA A 185 -2.88 -6.71 -0.85
N VAL A 186 -3.59 -7.76 -1.27
CA VAL A 186 -4.37 -8.62 -0.39
C VAL A 186 -3.69 -9.99 -0.31
N SER A 187 -3.67 -10.60 0.87
CA SER A 187 -3.13 -11.96 1.06
C SER A 187 -3.94 -13.00 0.29
N GLY A 188 -3.34 -14.15 -0.02
CA GLY A 188 -4.03 -15.24 -0.74
C GLY A 188 -5.30 -15.74 -0.03
N ASP A 189 -5.28 -15.77 1.30
CA ASP A 189 -6.43 -16.13 2.14
C ASP A 189 -7.40 -14.96 2.40
N ARG A 190 -7.12 -13.78 1.85
CA ARG A 190 -7.88 -12.53 2.00
C ARG A 190 -8.08 -12.05 3.45
N LYS A 191 -7.26 -12.53 4.39
CA LYS A 191 -7.34 -12.12 5.80
C LYS A 191 -6.51 -10.89 6.13
N ALA A 192 -5.54 -10.56 5.29
CA ALA A 192 -4.65 -9.42 5.45
C ALA A 192 -4.60 -8.56 4.19
N THR A 193 -4.28 -7.29 4.37
CA THR A 193 -4.09 -6.29 3.34
C THR A 193 -2.88 -5.44 3.72
N CYS A 194 -2.00 -5.19 2.75
CA CYS A 194 -0.80 -4.38 2.89
C CYS A 194 -0.84 -3.24 1.87
N ALA A 195 -0.47 -2.03 2.30
CA ALA A 195 -0.23 -0.89 1.43
C ALA A 195 1.19 -0.38 1.67
N LEU A 196 1.84 0.11 0.61
CA LEU A 196 3.19 0.69 0.70
C LEU A 196 3.09 2.18 0.42
N ALA A 197 3.68 2.99 1.29
CA ALA A 197 3.77 4.43 1.13
C ALA A 197 5.23 4.90 1.19
N LEU A 198 5.57 5.90 0.37
CA LEU A 198 6.82 6.62 0.44
C LEU A 198 6.55 8.00 1.02
N GLY A 199 7.31 8.37 2.04
CA GLY A 199 7.32 9.71 2.60
C GLY A 199 8.67 10.05 3.21
N ILE A 200 8.78 11.24 3.80
CA ILE A 200 10.01 11.72 4.42
C ILE A 200 10.22 11.17 5.84
N GLY A 201 9.26 10.39 6.36
CA GLY A 201 9.21 9.92 7.75
C GLY A 201 8.58 10.96 8.69
N PRO A 202 8.19 10.58 9.92
CA PRO A 202 7.89 11.56 10.94
C PRO A 202 9.14 12.40 11.23
N ALA A 203 8.97 13.70 11.53
CA ALA A 203 10.08 14.51 12.02
C ALA A 203 10.77 13.78 13.21
N PRO A 204 12.11 13.82 13.33
CA PRO A 204 12.85 13.02 14.31
C PRO A 204 12.40 13.24 15.76
N ASP A 205 11.80 14.40 16.03
CA ASP A 205 11.29 14.87 17.33
C ASP A 205 9.86 14.37 17.65
N ALA A 206 9.13 13.83 16.66
CA ALA A 206 7.81 13.23 16.85
C ALA A 206 7.86 11.75 17.24
N MET A 207 9.02 11.08 17.03
CA MET A 207 9.29 9.77 17.61
C MET A 207 9.73 9.93 19.06
N GLY A 208 8.77 10.27 19.93
CA GLY A 208 8.93 10.12 21.36
C GLY A 208 9.53 8.75 21.67
N THR A 209 10.54 8.76 22.53
CA THR A 209 11.32 7.60 23.01
C THR A 209 10.42 6.65 23.82
N GLY A 210 9.40 6.10 23.19
CA GLY A 210 8.40 5.23 23.78
C GLY A 210 8.84 3.78 23.68
N ASP A 211 9.43 3.30 24.78
CA ASP A 211 9.53 1.89 25.13
C ASP A 211 10.48 1.05 24.26
N ALA A 212 11.74 1.49 24.18
CA ALA A 212 12.82 0.53 24.07
C ALA A 212 12.78 -0.33 25.33
N ILE A 213 12.30 -1.57 25.20
CA ILE A 213 12.40 -2.64 26.19
C ILE A 213 13.89 -2.91 26.46
N ARG A 214 14.52 -1.99 27.19
CA ARG A 214 15.81 -2.23 27.82
C ARG A 214 15.48 -3.19 28.95
N HIS A 215 15.85 -4.45 28.77
CA HIS A 215 16.07 -5.38 29.87
C HIS A 215 16.92 -4.63 30.90
N THR A 216 16.28 -4.10 31.95
CA THR A 216 16.98 -3.63 33.12
C THR A 216 17.55 -4.89 33.75
N THR A 217 18.84 -5.13 33.56
CA THR A 217 19.62 -5.99 34.43
C THR A 217 19.34 -5.54 35.87
N ASN A 218 18.70 -6.41 36.64
CA ASN A 218 18.45 -6.18 38.06
C ASN A 218 19.80 -6.20 38.81
N PRO A 219 20.21 -5.13 39.50
CA PRO A 219 21.27 -5.23 40.49
C PRO A 219 20.67 -5.71 41.82
N GLU A 220 21.20 -6.84 42.28
CA GLU A 220 21.36 -7.29 43.68
C GLU A 220 20.26 -7.00 44.73
N SER A 221 19.85 -8.06 45.43
CA SER A 221 19.43 -7.94 46.83
C SER A 221 20.00 -9.11 47.64
N THR A 222 21.02 -8.73 48.41
CA THR A 222 21.55 -9.33 49.64
C THR A 222 20.55 -10.17 50.44
N THR A 223 20.96 -11.36 50.85
CA THR A 223 20.99 -11.84 52.25
C THR A 223 22.02 -12.97 52.35
#